data_AF-A0A7J8BWR8-F1
#
_entry.id   AF-A0A7J8BWR8-F1
#
_cell.length_a   1.000
_cell.length_b   1.000
_cell.length_c   1.000
_cell.angle_alpha   90.00
_cell.angle_beta   90.00
_cell.angle_gamma   90.00
#
_symmetry.space_group_name_H-M   'P 1'
#
loop_
_entity.id
_entity.type
_entity.pdbx_description
1 polymer ?
#
loop_
_entity_poly.entity_id
_entity_poly.type
_entity_poly.pdbx_seq_one_letter_code
_entity_poly.pdbx_strand_id
1 'polypeptide(L)'
;MAALRSWLSRSVSSFLRCRQRVPVVASLRKRRVSELLRPWHKTVAAGFGVALCAVPIAQKPEPHSLSNEALMRRAVSLVTDSTSTFLSQTTYALIEAITEYTKAVYTLISLYRQYTSLLGKMNSQEEDEVWQVIIGARVEMTSKQQEYLRLETTWMTAVGLSEMAAEAAYQAGADQACITSRNHIQLVKSQVQEVRQLSQKAETKLAEAQTEELRQKTQDGDDRAESEQEAYLRED
;
A
#
# COMPACT_ATOMS: atom_id res chain seq x y z
N MET A 1 -1.45 -32.74 -40.23
CA MET A 1 -1.19 -31.29 -40.21
C MET A 1 -1.57 -30.79 -38.83
N ALA A 2 -0.60 -30.68 -37.91
CA ALA A 2 0.08 -29.43 -37.54
C ALA A 2 -0.90 -28.49 -36.79
N ALA A 3 -0.90 -28.53 -35.45
CA ALA A 3 -0.15 -27.61 -34.57
C ALA A 3 -0.95 -26.31 -34.34
N LEU A 4 -1.19 -25.79 -33.13
CA LEU A 4 -0.18 -25.32 -32.20
C LEU A 4 -0.87 -24.90 -30.87
N ARG A 5 -0.35 -25.39 -29.75
CA ARG A 5 -0.16 -24.70 -28.45
C ARG A 5 -1.36 -24.38 -27.54
N SER A 6 -1.64 -25.36 -26.68
CA SER A 6 -2.02 -25.17 -25.28
C SER A 6 -0.78 -24.81 -24.43
N TRP A 7 -0.80 -23.68 -23.73
CA TRP A 7 0.12 -23.44 -22.61
C TRP A 7 -0.56 -22.55 -21.59
N LEU A 8 -0.88 -23.10 -20.41
CA LEU A 8 -1.07 -22.41 -19.13
C LEU A 8 -1.60 -23.44 -18.12
N SER A 9 -0.71 -24.27 -17.57
CA SER A 9 -0.94 -24.94 -16.29
C SER A 9 0.37 -25.55 -15.79
N ARG A 10 0.59 -25.41 -14.48
CA ARG A 10 1.70 -25.92 -13.65
C ARG A 10 2.95 -25.03 -13.58
N SER A 11 3.08 -24.24 -12.52
CA SER A 11 3.83 -24.68 -11.33
C SER A 11 3.83 -23.59 -10.25
N VAL A 12 3.04 -23.81 -9.20
CA VAL A 12 3.25 -23.24 -7.86
C VAL A 12 3.75 -24.41 -7.02
N SER A 13 4.87 -24.23 -6.30
CA SER A 13 5.27 -24.88 -5.02
C SER A 13 6.76 -25.27 -5.01
N SER A 14 7.62 -24.41 -4.46
CA SER A 14 8.81 -24.86 -3.71
C SER A 14 9.48 -23.70 -2.97
N PHE A 15 8.84 -23.17 -1.93
CA PHE A 15 9.56 -22.53 -0.83
C PHE A 15 8.91 -23.00 0.45
N LEU A 16 9.45 -24.08 1.01
CA LEU A 16 9.38 -24.52 2.41
C LEU A 16 9.87 -25.98 2.46
N ARG A 17 11.12 -26.16 2.90
CA ARG A 17 11.53 -27.41 3.56
C ARG A 17 12.67 -27.13 4.55
N CYS A 18 12.30 -27.19 5.83
CA CYS A 18 13.04 -27.65 7.02
C CYS A 18 14.57 -27.54 6.98
N ARG A 19 15.23 -26.76 7.86
CA ARG A 19 15.31 -26.96 9.32
C ARG A 19 15.52 -28.44 9.71
N GLN A 20 16.79 -28.89 9.72
CA GLN A 20 17.36 -29.81 10.72
C GLN A 20 18.83 -30.08 10.42
N ARG A 21 19.72 -29.73 11.37
CA ARG A 21 20.89 -30.53 11.76
C ARG A 21 21.54 -29.90 13.00
N VAL A 22 21.26 -30.50 14.15
CA VAL A 22 22.11 -30.49 15.35
C VAL A 22 23.25 -31.49 15.08
N PRO A 23 24.47 -31.25 15.58
CA PRO A 23 24.87 -32.01 16.76
C PRO A 23 25.48 -31.14 17.87
N VAL A 24 25.05 -31.46 19.08
CA VAL A 24 25.74 -31.21 20.35
C VAL A 24 26.96 -32.13 20.41
N VAL A 25 28.09 -31.63 20.93
CA VAL A 25 28.93 -32.24 22.00
C VAL A 25 30.35 -31.64 21.97
N ALA A 26 30.68 -31.00 23.12
CA ALA A 26 31.96 -30.85 23.81
C ALA A 26 33.27 -30.56 23.03
N SER A 27 33.92 -29.46 23.41
CA SER A 27 35.16 -29.58 24.22
C SER A 27 35.62 -28.24 24.79
N LEU A 28 36.04 -28.29 26.07
CA LEU A 28 36.85 -27.29 26.76
C LEU A 28 38.09 -26.92 25.92
N ARG A 29 38.37 -25.62 25.77
CA ARG A 29 39.75 -25.14 25.96
C ARG A 29 39.81 -23.66 26.30
N LYS A 30 40.19 -23.39 27.56
CA LYS A 30 40.75 -22.13 28.02
C LYS A 30 41.89 -21.71 27.08
N ARG A 31 41.86 -20.49 26.55
CA ARG A 31 43.08 -19.74 26.24
C ARG A 31 42.93 -18.31 26.73
N ARG A 32 43.68 -18.05 27.81
CA ARG A 32 44.09 -16.73 28.29
C ARG A 32 44.80 -16.01 27.15
N VAL A 33 44.52 -14.73 26.98
CA VAL A 33 45.41 -13.82 26.26
C VAL A 33 46.13 -13.00 27.31
N SER A 34 47.40 -13.34 27.50
CA SER A 34 48.45 -12.59 28.21
C SER A 34 48.54 -11.20 27.58
N GLU A 35 48.43 -10.10 28.34
CA GLU A 35 49.58 -9.40 28.94
C GLU A 35 50.83 -9.43 28.05
N LEU A 36 51.17 -8.30 27.42
CA LEU A 36 52.42 -7.56 27.65
C LEU A 36 52.53 -6.26 26.82
N LEU A 37 53.05 -5.20 27.46
CA LEU A 37 53.78 -4.02 26.93
C LEU A 37 52.89 -2.86 26.40
N ARG A 38 52.95 -1.62 26.91
CA ARG A 38 54.02 -0.88 27.62
C ARG A 38 53.47 0.35 28.40
N PRO A 39 54.30 0.96 29.28
CA PRO A 39 53.92 1.89 30.34
C PRO A 39 54.11 3.36 29.95
N TRP A 40 53.31 4.24 30.56
CA TRP A 40 53.64 5.65 30.68
C TRP A 40 53.58 6.07 32.15
N HIS A 41 54.74 6.26 32.76
CA HIS A 41 54.90 7.07 33.96
C HIS A 41 55.44 8.42 33.51
N LYS A 42 54.73 9.51 33.85
CA LYS A 42 55.35 10.79 34.18
C LYS A 42 54.59 11.47 35.31
N THR A 43 55.40 12.03 36.17
CA THR A 43 55.24 12.53 37.53
C THR A 43 54.42 13.84 37.59
N VAL A 44 53.57 13.92 38.62
CA VAL A 44 53.19 15.08 39.47
C VAL A 44 53.28 16.49 38.87
N ALA A 45 52.13 17.17 38.83
CA ALA A 45 52.04 18.56 39.26
C ALA A 45 50.81 18.70 40.16
N ALA A 46 51.05 18.79 41.47
CA ALA A 46 50.06 19.18 42.45
C ALA A 46 49.74 20.67 42.22
N GLY A 47 48.63 20.94 41.52
CA GLY A 47 47.99 22.24 41.47
C GLY A 47 46.79 22.24 42.41
N PHE A 48 46.91 22.96 43.53
CA PHE A 48 45.79 23.31 44.39
C PHE A 48 44.86 24.25 43.61
N GLY A 49 43.83 23.67 42.99
CA GLY A 49 42.69 24.40 42.44
C GLY A 49 41.43 23.72 42.91
N VAL A 50 40.72 24.35 43.85
CA VAL A 50 39.40 23.92 44.32
C VAL A 50 38.39 24.16 43.19
N ALA A 51 38.43 23.31 42.17
CA ALA A 51 37.26 23.04 41.35
C ALA A 51 36.63 21.80 41.98
N LEU A 52 35.51 21.99 42.67
CA LEU A 52 34.63 20.89 43.05
C LEU A 52 34.10 20.27 41.75
N CYS A 53 34.90 19.40 41.13
CA CYS A 53 34.47 18.50 40.09
C CYS A 53 33.44 17.58 40.74
N ALA A 54 32.17 17.94 40.64
CA ALA A 54 31.08 17.04 40.98
C ALA A 54 31.18 15.83 40.04
N VAL A 55 31.88 14.79 40.50
CA VAL A 55 31.85 13.48 39.87
C VAL A 55 30.39 13.04 39.94
N PRO A 56 29.73 12.72 38.81
CA PRO A 56 28.36 12.22 38.85
C PRO A 56 28.38 10.98 39.74
N ILE A 57 27.73 11.08 40.89
CA ILE A 57 27.62 9.97 41.82
C ILE A 57 26.93 8.88 41.02
N ALA A 58 27.65 7.79 40.74
CA ALA A 58 27.09 6.56 40.22
C ALA A 58 26.20 5.95 41.31
N GLN A 59 25.04 6.56 41.55
CA GLN A 59 23.95 5.90 42.23
C GLN A 59 23.62 4.71 41.35
N LYS A 60 24.00 3.52 41.81
CA LYS A 60 23.52 2.27 41.25
C LYS A 60 22.00 2.36 41.30
N PRO A 61 21.29 2.50 40.16
CA PRO A 61 19.87 2.71 40.21
C PRO A 61 19.24 1.53 40.96
N GLU A 62 18.39 1.86 41.94
CA GLU A 62 17.36 0.96 42.48
C GLU A 62 16.79 0.12 41.33
N PRO A 63 16.45 -1.17 41.53
CA PRO A 63 15.98 -2.02 40.45
C PRO A 63 14.77 -1.39 39.75
N HIS A 64 15.03 -0.67 38.65
CA HIS A 64 14.06 -0.03 37.75
C HIS A 64 13.21 -1.06 36.99
N SER A 65 13.29 -2.34 37.35
CA SER A 65 12.59 -3.45 36.73
C SER A 65 11.08 -3.44 36.98
N LEU A 66 10.57 -2.57 37.86
CA LEU A 66 9.15 -2.42 38.21
C LEU A 66 8.65 -0.96 38.21
N SER A 67 9.35 -0.03 37.54
CA SER A 67 8.85 1.35 37.45
C SER A 67 7.69 1.47 36.46
N ASN A 68 6.73 2.36 36.75
CA ASN A 68 5.62 2.68 35.86
C ASN A 68 6.11 2.99 34.42
N GLU A 69 7.25 3.65 34.31
CA GLU A 69 7.94 3.97 33.06
C GLU A 69 8.35 2.72 32.24
N ALA A 70 8.86 1.66 32.88
CA ALA A 70 9.19 0.41 32.19
C ALA A 70 7.93 -0.29 31.64
N LEU A 71 6.82 -0.21 32.37
CA LEU A 71 5.52 -0.72 31.93
C LEU A 71 4.94 0.13 30.79
N MET A 72 5.04 1.47 30.88
CA MET A 72 4.64 2.39 29.81
C MET A 72 5.41 2.13 28.53
N ARG A 73 6.75 1.98 28.58
CA ARG A 73 7.56 1.67 27.39
C ARG A 73 7.15 0.34 26.74
N ARG A 74 6.84 -0.68 27.53
CA ARG A 74 6.34 -1.97 27.02
C ARG A 74 4.97 -1.84 26.37
N ALA A 75 4.05 -1.15 27.02
CA ALA A 75 2.71 -0.90 26.48
C ALA A 75 2.80 -0.12 25.16
N VAL A 76 3.63 0.93 25.12
CA VAL A 76 3.91 1.72 23.91
C VAL A 76 4.53 0.87 22.80
N SER A 77 5.48 -0.02 23.11
CA SER A 77 6.07 -0.91 22.11
C SER A 77 5.00 -1.81 21.50
N LEU A 78 4.14 -2.42 22.33
CA LEU A 78 3.04 -3.27 21.86
C LEU A 78 2.04 -2.46 21.01
N VAL A 79 1.65 -1.27 21.46
CA VAL A 79 0.75 -0.40 20.70
C VAL A 79 1.36 -0.02 19.36
N THR A 80 2.61 0.45 19.35
CA THR A 80 3.34 0.82 18.12
C THR A 80 3.47 -0.36 17.15
N ASP A 81 3.83 -1.54 17.63
CA ASP A 81 3.97 -2.74 16.78
C ASP A 81 2.61 -3.18 16.20
N SER A 82 1.55 -3.12 17.02
CA SER A 82 0.20 -3.49 16.61
C SER A 82 -0.40 -2.50 15.60
N THR A 83 -0.25 -1.19 15.82
CA THR A 83 -0.74 -0.16 14.91
C THR A 83 0.06 -0.16 13.61
N SER A 84 1.38 -0.39 13.67
CA SER A 84 2.20 -0.58 12.47
C SER A 84 1.70 -1.77 11.64
N THR A 85 1.41 -2.92 12.27
CA THR A 85 0.88 -4.09 11.56
C THR A 85 -0.50 -3.81 10.94
N PHE A 86 -1.40 -3.21 11.71
CA PHE A 86 -2.74 -2.85 11.24
C PHE A 86 -2.69 -1.83 10.09
N LEU A 87 -1.78 -0.86 10.17
CA LEU A 87 -1.54 0.13 9.12
C LEU A 87 -1.03 -0.54 7.85
N SER A 88 -0.06 -1.44 7.92
CA SER A 88 0.42 -2.17 6.75
C SER A 88 -0.68 -3.01 6.10
N GLN A 89 -1.48 -3.73 6.89
CA GLN A 89 -2.58 -4.56 6.39
C GLN A 89 -3.67 -3.73 5.70
N THR A 90 -4.11 -2.66 6.35
CA THR A 90 -5.14 -1.77 5.78
C THR A 90 -4.62 -1.01 4.56
N THR A 91 -3.33 -0.64 4.54
CA THR A 91 -2.68 -0.04 3.36
C THR A 91 -2.70 -1.01 2.18
N TYR A 92 -2.32 -2.27 2.39
CA TYR A 92 -2.33 -3.29 1.34
C TYR A 92 -3.75 -3.52 0.80
N ALA A 93 -4.72 -3.71 1.69
CA ALA A 93 -6.12 -3.91 1.31
C ALA A 93 -6.68 -2.72 0.52
N LEU A 94 -6.36 -1.49 0.93
CA LEU A 94 -6.79 -0.29 0.22
C LEU A 94 -6.14 -0.18 -1.17
N ILE A 95 -4.83 -0.42 -1.27
CA ILE A 95 -4.12 -0.40 -2.57
C ILE A 95 -4.71 -1.44 -3.52
N GLU A 96 -4.99 -2.65 -3.04
CA GLU A 96 -5.63 -3.70 -3.81
C GLU A 96 -7.02 -3.28 -4.30
N ALA A 97 -7.87 -2.74 -3.41
CA ALA A 97 -9.21 -2.28 -3.77
C ALA A 97 -9.20 -1.11 -4.78
N ILE A 98 -8.30 -0.14 -4.63
CA ILE A 98 -8.11 0.95 -5.61
C ILE A 98 -7.67 0.37 -6.95
N THR A 99 -6.79 -0.63 -6.94
CA THR A 99 -6.30 -1.29 -8.16
C THR A 99 -7.41 -2.06 -8.87
N GLU A 100 -8.26 -2.79 -8.12
CA GLU A 100 -9.41 -3.49 -8.68
C GLU A 100 -10.45 -2.52 -9.26
N TYR A 101 -10.75 -1.43 -8.55
CA TYR A 101 -11.59 -0.36 -9.07
C TYR A 101 -11.02 0.24 -10.36
N THR A 102 -9.73 0.56 -10.38
CA THR A 102 -9.04 1.08 -11.57
C THR A 102 -9.13 0.11 -12.75
N LYS A 103 -9.02 -1.20 -12.51
CA LYS A 103 -9.23 -2.22 -13.56
C LYS A 103 -10.66 -2.20 -14.09
N ALA A 104 -11.67 -2.13 -13.22
CA ALA A 104 -13.07 -2.04 -13.63
C ALA A 104 -13.34 -0.78 -14.48
N VAL A 105 -12.73 0.36 -14.11
CA VAL A 105 -12.76 1.59 -14.92
C VAL A 105 -12.17 1.36 -16.32
N TYR A 106 -11.01 0.71 -16.42
CA TYR A 106 -10.40 0.40 -17.73
C TYR A 106 -11.19 -0.61 -18.57
N THR A 107 -11.85 -1.58 -17.94
CA THR A 107 -12.81 -2.47 -18.61
C THR A 107 -13.92 -1.64 -19.23
N LEU A 108 -14.53 -0.75 -18.46
CA LEU A 108 -15.61 0.10 -18.93
C LEU A 108 -15.16 1.06 -20.06
N ILE A 109 -13.97 1.66 -19.95
CA ILE A 109 -13.36 2.46 -21.03
C ILE A 109 -13.26 1.66 -22.33
N SER A 110 -12.81 0.40 -22.23
CA SER A 110 -12.61 -0.46 -23.40
C SER A 110 -13.94 -0.80 -24.06
N LEU A 111 -14.97 -1.07 -23.26
CA LEU A 111 -16.33 -1.33 -23.74
C LEU A 111 -16.93 -0.11 -24.46
N TYR A 112 -16.80 1.09 -23.88
CA TYR A 112 -17.26 2.32 -24.56
C TYR A 112 -16.55 2.53 -25.90
N ARG A 113 -15.22 2.43 -25.93
CA ARG A 113 -14.46 2.59 -27.18
C ARG A 113 -14.86 1.56 -28.24
N GLN A 114 -15.10 0.32 -27.83
CA GLN A 114 -15.54 -0.74 -28.74
C GLN A 114 -16.95 -0.44 -29.27
N TYR A 115 -17.89 -0.11 -28.38
CA TYR A 115 -19.25 0.28 -28.76
C TYR A 115 -19.23 1.44 -29.77
N THR A 116 -18.50 2.51 -29.46
CA THR A 116 -18.29 3.65 -30.35
C THR A 116 -17.73 3.23 -31.72
N SER A 117 -16.76 2.31 -31.77
CA SER A 117 -16.20 1.84 -33.05
C SER A 117 -17.16 1.01 -33.91
N LEU A 118 -18.22 0.48 -33.29
CA LEU A 118 -19.25 -0.36 -33.91
C LEU A 118 -20.56 0.38 -34.16
N LEU A 119 -20.67 1.67 -33.81
CA LEU A 119 -21.82 2.50 -34.16
C LEU A 119 -22.07 2.44 -35.69
N GLY A 120 -23.35 2.35 -36.06
CA GLY A 120 -23.81 2.16 -37.43
C GLY A 120 -23.51 0.77 -38.06
N LYS A 121 -22.76 -0.11 -37.38
CA LYS A 121 -22.35 -1.44 -37.89
C LYS A 121 -23.04 -2.61 -37.21
N MET A 122 -23.82 -2.34 -36.16
CA MET A 122 -24.59 -3.33 -35.40
C MET A 122 -26.07 -3.20 -35.74
N ASN A 123 -26.79 -4.31 -35.69
CA ASN A 123 -28.25 -4.25 -35.65
C ASN A 123 -28.75 -3.87 -34.24
N SER A 124 -30.04 -3.56 -34.10
CA SER A 124 -30.60 -3.10 -32.81
C SER A 124 -30.43 -4.12 -31.67
N GLN A 125 -30.52 -5.42 -31.96
CA GLN A 125 -30.38 -6.46 -30.93
C GLN A 125 -28.92 -6.55 -30.46
N GLU A 126 -27.97 -6.53 -31.39
CA GLU A 126 -26.53 -6.53 -31.06
C GLU A 126 -26.14 -5.28 -30.26
N GLU A 127 -26.70 -4.12 -30.63
CA GLU A 127 -26.48 -2.88 -29.91
C GLU A 127 -26.99 -2.97 -28.45
N ASP A 128 -28.20 -3.50 -28.26
CA ASP A 128 -28.80 -3.71 -26.94
C ASP A 128 -27.97 -4.68 -26.08
N GLU A 129 -27.49 -5.79 -26.66
CA GLU A 129 -26.66 -6.76 -25.96
C GLU A 129 -25.33 -6.14 -25.48
N VAL A 130 -24.64 -5.38 -26.35
CA VAL A 130 -23.41 -4.65 -25.97
C VAL A 130 -23.71 -3.60 -24.89
N TRP A 131 -24.84 -2.91 -24.98
CA TRP A 131 -25.24 -1.92 -23.99
C TRP A 131 -25.53 -2.56 -22.62
N GLN A 132 -26.15 -3.74 -22.57
CA GLN A 132 -26.34 -4.48 -21.32
C GLN A 132 -25.02 -4.88 -20.67
N VAL A 133 -24.00 -5.26 -21.46
CA VAL A 133 -22.65 -5.53 -20.94
C VAL A 133 -22.04 -4.26 -20.33
N ILE A 134 -22.21 -3.10 -20.99
CA ILE A 134 -21.76 -1.81 -20.44
C ILE A 134 -22.47 -1.48 -19.12
N ILE A 135 -23.78 -1.72 -19.02
CA ILE A 135 -24.54 -1.51 -17.78
C ILE A 135 -24.00 -2.41 -16.67
N GLY A 136 -23.80 -3.71 -16.95
CA GLY A 136 -23.21 -4.65 -15.99
C GLY A 136 -21.83 -4.21 -15.49
N ALA A 137 -20.96 -3.78 -16.41
CA ALA A 137 -19.64 -3.26 -16.07
C ALA A 137 -19.71 -1.97 -15.22
N ARG A 138 -20.69 -1.08 -15.44
CA ARG A 138 -20.91 0.09 -14.57
C ARG A 138 -21.29 -0.32 -13.16
N VAL A 139 -22.19 -1.30 -13.01
CA VAL A 139 -22.60 -1.81 -11.69
C VAL A 139 -21.40 -2.41 -10.96
N GLU A 140 -20.58 -3.21 -11.64
CA GLU A 140 -19.36 -3.77 -11.06
C GLU A 140 -18.37 -2.67 -10.64
N MET A 141 -18.13 -1.68 -11.51
CA MET A 141 -17.27 -0.53 -11.21
C MET A 141 -17.76 0.23 -9.97
N THR A 142 -19.06 0.49 -9.85
CA THR A 142 -19.66 1.16 -8.68
C THR A 142 -19.54 0.30 -7.41
N SER A 143 -19.70 -1.02 -7.51
CA SER A 143 -19.48 -1.92 -6.37
C SER A 143 -18.03 -1.88 -5.87
N LYS A 144 -17.06 -1.93 -6.79
CA LYS A 144 -15.63 -1.77 -6.46
C LYS A 144 -15.33 -0.39 -5.89
N GLN A 145 -16.02 0.64 -6.36
CA GLN A 145 -15.91 2.00 -5.81
C GLN A 145 -16.32 2.06 -4.33
N GLN A 146 -17.47 1.48 -4.01
CA GLN A 146 -17.96 1.44 -2.64
C GLN A 146 -17.00 0.68 -1.71
N GLU A 147 -16.44 -0.44 -2.18
CA GLU A 147 -15.51 -1.22 -1.38
C GLU A 147 -14.18 -0.48 -1.14
N TYR A 148 -13.63 0.23 -2.13
CA TYR A 148 -12.42 1.03 -1.90
C TYR A 148 -12.70 2.15 -0.88
N LEU A 149 -13.86 2.83 -0.96
CA LEU A 149 -14.21 3.92 -0.03
C LEU A 149 -14.36 3.43 1.42
N ARG A 150 -14.90 2.21 1.58
CA ARG A 150 -15.01 1.54 2.87
C ARG A 150 -13.63 1.23 3.47
N LEU A 151 -12.74 0.66 2.65
CA LEU A 151 -11.36 0.36 3.05
C LEU A 151 -10.54 1.63 3.30
N GLU A 152 -10.82 2.70 2.56
CA GLU A 152 -10.18 4.01 2.76
C GLU A 152 -10.49 4.56 4.15
N THR A 153 -11.76 4.50 4.57
CA THR A 153 -12.17 4.90 5.92
C THR A 153 -11.45 4.09 7.00
N THR A 154 -11.31 2.78 6.77
CA THR A 154 -10.59 1.88 7.69
C THR A 154 -9.10 2.24 7.75
N TRP A 155 -8.47 2.51 6.60
CA TRP A 155 -7.08 2.92 6.51
C TRP A 155 -6.82 4.28 7.17
N MET A 156 -7.69 5.28 6.98
CA MET A 156 -7.59 6.57 7.67
C MET A 156 -7.64 6.40 9.20
N THR A 157 -8.46 5.47 9.69
CA THR A 157 -8.51 5.12 11.11
C THR A 157 -7.18 4.50 11.57
N ALA A 158 -6.60 3.58 10.79
CA ALA A 158 -5.29 2.98 11.07
C ALA A 158 -4.16 4.01 11.11
N VAL A 159 -4.19 5.00 10.20
CA VAL A 159 -3.27 6.15 10.19
C VAL A 159 -3.39 6.93 11.49
N GLY A 160 -4.61 7.32 11.89
CA GLY A 160 -4.84 8.08 13.12
C GLY A 160 -4.39 7.33 14.39
N LEU A 161 -4.68 6.02 14.47
CA LEU A 161 -4.18 5.17 15.56
C LEU A 161 -2.65 5.12 15.60
N SER A 162 -2.00 5.06 14.43
CA SER A 162 -0.54 5.05 14.33
C SER A 162 0.08 6.39 14.70
N GLU A 163 -0.56 7.50 14.35
CA GLU A 163 -0.15 8.85 14.74
C GLU A 163 -0.21 9.01 16.27
N MET A 164 -1.32 8.60 16.89
CA MET A 164 -1.44 8.58 18.36
C MET A 164 -0.42 7.65 19.03
N ALA A 165 -0.14 6.48 18.44
CA ALA A 165 0.89 5.57 18.94
C ALA A 165 2.29 6.20 18.91
N ALA A 166 2.62 6.91 17.82
CA ALA A 166 3.89 7.62 17.69
C ALA A 166 4.02 8.75 18.71
N GLU A 167 2.94 9.48 18.99
CA GLU A 167 2.90 10.52 20.02
C GLU A 167 3.06 9.94 21.44
N ALA A 168 2.36 8.84 21.74
CA ALA A 168 2.54 8.12 23.00
C ALA A 168 3.98 7.59 23.16
N ALA A 169 4.59 7.13 22.07
CA ALA A 169 5.99 6.70 22.08
C ALA A 169 6.94 7.85 22.39
N TYR A 170 6.70 9.03 21.82
CA TYR A 170 7.47 10.22 22.15
C TYR A 170 7.32 10.61 23.64
N GLN A 171 6.09 10.62 24.16
CA GLN A 171 5.82 10.96 25.56
C GLN A 171 6.46 9.98 26.56
N ALA A 172 6.61 8.70 26.18
CA ALA A 172 7.27 7.69 27.00
C ALA A 172 8.80 7.64 26.84
N GLY A 173 9.40 8.59 26.10
CA GLY A 173 10.83 8.64 25.82
C GLY A 173 11.33 7.51 24.91
N ALA A 174 10.46 6.96 24.06
CA ALA A 174 10.78 5.94 23.07
C ALA A 174 10.97 6.57 21.68
N ASP A 175 11.94 7.48 21.56
CA ASP A 175 12.16 8.30 20.35
C ASP A 175 12.35 7.49 19.07
N GLN A 176 13.07 6.37 19.15
CA GLN A 176 13.28 5.50 18.00
C GLN A 176 11.97 4.89 17.47
N ALA A 177 11.05 4.51 18.37
CA ALA A 177 9.74 3.97 17.99
C ALA A 177 8.85 5.06 17.39
N CYS A 178 8.89 6.29 17.93
CA CYS A 178 8.21 7.45 17.38
C CYS A 178 8.67 7.76 15.94
N ILE A 179 10.00 7.89 15.74
CA ILE A 179 10.58 8.20 14.42
C ILE A 179 10.22 7.10 13.41
N THR A 180 10.36 5.84 13.80
CA THR A 180 10.02 4.69 12.94
C THR A 180 8.55 4.72 12.52
N SER A 181 7.64 4.96 13.48
CA SER A 181 6.19 5.04 13.21
C SER A 181 5.86 6.18 12.27
N ARG A 182 6.42 7.37 12.50
CA ARG A 182 6.20 8.54 11.64
C ARG A 182 6.70 8.31 10.22
N ASN A 183 7.88 7.72 10.06
CA ASN A 183 8.41 7.36 8.74
C ASN A 183 7.50 6.35 8.02
N HIS A 184 7.00 5.34 8.75
CA HIS A 184 6.07 4.38 8.19
C HIS A 184 4.75 5.04 7.74
N ILE A 185 4.17 5.92 8.55
CA ILE A 185 2.96 6.68 8.20
C ILE A 185 3.17 7.51 6.92
N GLN A 186 4.30 8.22 6.80
CA GLN A 186 4.59 9.02 5.61
C GLN A 186 4.75 8.14 4.35
N LEU A 187 5.44 7.00 4.47
CA LEU A 187 5.61 6.07 3.36
C LEU A 187 4.26 5.54 2.85
N VAL A 188 3.40 5.04 3.74
CA VAL A 188 2.11 4.48 3.31
C VAL A 188 1.18 5.54 2.74
N LYS A 189 1.22 6.78 3.26
CA LYS A 189 0.48 7.92 2.68
C LYS A 189 0.94 8.20 1.24
N SER A 190 2.25 8.19 0.99
CA SER A 190 2.79 8.36 -0.37
C SER A 190 2.33 7.24 -1.30
N GLN A 191 2.43 5.98 -0.87
CA GLN A 191 2.02 4.83 -1.69
C GLN A 191 0.54 4.85 -2.04
N VAL A 192 -0.33 5.16 -1.07
CA VAL A 192 -1.77 5.30 -1.31
C VAL A 192 -2.07 6.47 -2.25
N GLN A 193 -1.34 7.58 -2.13
CA GLN A 193 -1.50 8.73 -3.01
C GLN A 193 -1.12 8.41 -4.46
N GLU A 194 -0.04 7.68 -4.69
CA GLU A 194 0.40 7.27 -6.03
C GLU A 194 -0.69 6.43 -6.74
N VAL A 195 -1.26 5.43 -6.05
CA VAL A 195 -2.31 4.59 -6.66
C VAL A 195 -3.63 5.34 -6.87
N ARG A 196 -3.95 6.31 -6.00
CA ARG A 196 -5.11 7.21 -6.21
C ARG A 196 -4.95 8.05 -7.47
N GLN A 197 -3.77 8.61 -7.71
CA GLN A 197 -3.52 9.40 -8.92
C GLN A 197 -3.71 8.55 -10.19
N LEU A 198 -3.29 7.28 -10.16
CA LEU A 198 -3.52 6.36 -11.27
C LEU A 198 -5.02 6.10 -11.50
N SER A 199 -5.78 5.91 -10.43
CA SER A 199 -7.23 5.76 -10.49
C SER A 199 -7.92 6.99 -11.06
N GLN A 200 -7.58 8.19 -10.57
CA GLN A 200 -8.13 9.47 -11.07
C GLN A 200 -7.84 9.68 -12.56
N LYS A 201 -6.63 9.33 -13.01
CA LYS A 201 -6.28 9.36 -14.43
C LYS A 201 -7.13 8.41 -15.25
N ALA A 202 -7.49 7.24 -14.72
CA ALA A 202 -8.41 6.32 -15.38
C ALA A 202 -9.83 6.92 -15.44
N GLU A 203 -10.31 7.53 -14.37
CA GLU A 203 -11.63 8.21 -14.36
C GLU A 203 -11.71 9.34 -15.39
N THR A 204 -10.65 10.15 -15.55
CA THR A 204 -10.60 11.17 -16.60
C THR A 204 -10.75 10.55 -18.00
N LYS A 205 -10.04 9.45 -18.27
CA LYS A 205 -10.16 8.73 -19.55
C LYS A 205 -11.54 8.11 -19.76
N LEU A 206 -12.21 7.70 -18.68
CA LEU A 206 -13.58 7.21 -18.75
C LEU A 206 -14.54 8.34 -19.14
N ALA A 207 -14.41 9.52 -18.54
CA ALA A 207 -15.19 10.69 -18.92
C ALA A 207 -14.97 11.09 -20.39
N GLU A 208 -13.72 11.05 -20.87
CA GLU A 208 -13.39 11.27 -22.28
C GLU A 208 -14.07 10.24 -23.20
N ALA A 209 -14.00 8.95 -22.86
CA ALA A 209 -14.62 7.89 -23.66
C ALA A 209 -16.16 8.01 -23.71
N GLN A 210 -16.79 8.39 -22.59
CA GLN A 210 -18.24 8.63 -22.52
C GLN A 210 -18.65 9.85 -23.35
N THR A 211 -17.86 10.92 -23.31
CA THR A 211 -18.13 12.14 -24.09
C THR A 211 -18.03 11.85 -25.59
N GLU A 212 -17.02 11.09 -26.00
CA GLU A 212 -16.84 10.71 -27.40
C GLU A 212 -17.94 9.76 -27.89
N GLU A 213 -18.38 8.81 -27.06
CA GLU A 213 -19.52 7.95 -27.39
C GLU A 213 -20.79 8.75 -27.64
N LEU A 214 -21.14 9.68 -26.74
CA LEU A 214 -22.32 10.52 -26.88
C LEU A 214 -22.27 11.38 -28.15
N ARG A 215 -21.08 11.94 -28.45
CA ARG A 215 -20.85 12.75 -29.66
C ARG A 215 -21.07 11.93 -30.93
N GLN A 216 -20.50 10.73 -31.01
CA GLN A 216 -20.64 9.87 -32.19
C GLN A 216 -22.05 9.30 -32.32
N LYS A 217 -22.70 8.93 -31.23
CA LYS A 217 -24.08 8.43 -31.24
C LYS A 217 -25.07 9.50 -31.74
N THR A 218 -24.83 10.76 -31.39
CA THR A 218 -25.63 11.89 -31.92
C THR A 218 -25.44 12.04 -33.43
N GLN A 219 -24.21 11.90 -33.92
CA GLN A 219 -23.88 11.99 -35.35
C GLN A 219 -24.47 10.82 -36.16
N ASP A 220 -24.34 9.58 -35.67
CA ASP A 220 -24.91 8.38 -36.31
C ASP A 220 -26.45 8.45 -36.40
N GLY A 221 -27.10 9.04 -35.40
CA GLY A 221 -28.55 9.29 -35.42
C GLY A 221 -28.99 10.29 -36.50
N ASP A 222 -28.18 11.32 -36.75
CA ASP A 222 -28.43 12.32 -37.80
C ASP A 222 -28.26 11.69 -39.20
N ASP A 223 -27.16 10.95 -39.41
CA ASP A 223 -26.90 10.23 -40.67
C ASP A 223 -28.01 9.23 -41.01
N ARG A 224 -28.58 8.54 -40.00
CA ARG A 224 -29.73 7.64 -40.20
C ARG A 224 -30.99 8.40 -40.58
N ALA A 225 -31.27 9.55 -39.96
CA ALA A 225 -32.43 10.38 -40.28
C ALA A 225 -32.36 10.94 -41.72
N GLU A 226 -31.16 11.33 -42.18
CA GLU A 226 -30.94 11.74 -43.58
C GLU A 226 -31.21 10.58 -44.55
N SER A 227 -30.76 9.37 -44.22
CA SER A 227 -30.99 8.19 -45.06
C SER A 227 -32.48 7.81 -45.18
N GLU A 228 -33.27 8.01 -44.12
CA GLU A 228 -34.71 7.80 -44.12
C GLU A 228 -35.45 8.86 -44.96
N GLN A 229 -35.00 10.12 -44.92
CA GLN A 229 -35.53 11.18 -45.79
C GLN A 229 -35.21 10.91 -47.27
N GLU A 230 -34.00 10.47 -47.60
CA GLU A 230 -33.65 10.08 -48.97
C GLU A 230 -34.50 8.89 -49.47
N ALA A 231 -34.81 7.93 -48.61
CA ALA A 231 -35.66 6.81 -48.97
C ALA A 231 -37.09 7.27 -49.30
N TYR A 232 -37.64 8.18 -48.50
CA TYR A 232 -38.97 8.77 -48.73
C TYR A 232 -39.05 9.51 -50.07
N LEU A 233 -38.00 10.26 -50.44
CA LEU A 233 -37.93 10.98 -51.71
C LEU A 233 -37.76 10.09 -52.95
N ARG A 234 -37.45 8.80 -52.79
CA ARG A 234 -37.33 7.84 -53.92
C ARG A 234 -38.64 7.11 -54.22
N GLU A 235 -39.62 7.18 -53.33
CA GLU A 235 -40.93 6.52 -53.51
C GLU A 235 -41.96 7.41 -54.22
N ASP A 236 -41.69 8.72 -54.37
CA ASP A 236 -42.47 9.71 -55.14
C ASP A 236 -41.99 9.86 -56.60
#